data_AF-K7G3E5-F1
#
_entry.id   AF-K7G3E5-F1
#
_cell.length_a   1.000
_cell.length_b   1.000
_cell.length_c   1.000
_cell.angle_alpha   90.00
_cell.angle_beta   90.00
_cell.angle_gamma   90.00
#
_symmetry.space_group_name_H-M   'P 1'
#
loop_
_entity.id
_entity.type
_entity.pdbx_description
1 polymer ?
#
loop_
_entity_poly.entity_id
_entity_poly.type
_entity_poly.pdbx_seq_one_letter_code
_entity_poly.pdbx_strand_id
1 'polypeptide(L)'
;GTCRRGGAGPGLAALPPVAVVLVDDVDTSRIVHIHSVIILRRSDKRKDRVEISPEQLSAASTEAEMLAEMTGRPMRVVGWYHSHPHITVWPSHVDVRTQAMYQMMDQGFVGLIFSCFIEDKNTKTGRILYTCFQSIQAQKSSDLTHLDSVTKIHNGSVFTKNLCSQMSAISGPLLQWLEDRLEQNKQRVQELQREKVELMEELAALE
;
A
#
# COMPACT_ATOMS: atom_id res chain seq x y z
N GLY A 1 23.26 -5.69 30.55
CA GLY A 1 21.89 -5.94 31.05
C GLY A 1 21.14 -6.85 30.08
N THR A 2 20.12 -7.56 30.52
CA THR A 2 19.40 -8.56 29.70
C THR A 2 18.37 -7.92 28.77
N CYS A 3 18.51 -8.15 27.46
CA CYS A 3 17.48 -7.79 26.48
C CYS A 3 16.26 -8.70 26.68
N ARG A 4 15.11 -8.13 27.09
CA ARG A 4 13.88 -8.90 27.30
C ARG A 4 13.25 -9.27 25.95
N ARG A 5 13.14 -10.58 25.67
CA ARG A 5 12.33 -11.10 24.57
C ARG A 5 10.86 -10.74 24.80
N GLY A 6 10.35 -9.76 24.06
CA GLY A 6 8.91 -9.51 23.97
C GLY A 6 8.24 -10.62 23.17
N GLY A 7 7.59 -11.57 23.85
CA GLY A 7 6.86 -12.64 23.18
C GLY A 7 5.59 -12.10 22.52
N ALA A 8 5.55 -12.06 21.18
CA ALA A 8 4.33 -11.78 20.44
C ALA A 8 3.34 -12.94 20.64
N GLY A 9 2.23 -12.66 21.33
CA GLY A 9 1.19 -13.66 21.59
C GLY A 9 0.43 -14.06 20.32
N PRO A 10 -0.04 -15.33 20.20
CA PRO A 10 -0.82 -15.78 19.06
C PRO A 10 -2.24 -15.21 19.13
N GLY A 11 -2.44 -13.97 18.70
CA GLY A 11 -3.66 -13.22 19.03
C GLY A 11 -4.02 -12.02 18.17
N LEU A 12 -3.43 -11.85 16.97
CA LEU A 12 -3.92 -10.86 16.03
C LEU A 12 -3.77 -11.35 14.57
N ALA A 13 -4.84 -11.95 14.04
CA ALA A 13 -5.01 -12.10 12.60
C ALA A 13 -5.31 -10.71 12.01
N ALA A 14 -4.25 -9.93 11.81
CA ALA A 14 -4.33 -8.60 11.21
C ALA A 14 -4.81 -8.73 9.77
N LEU A 15 -6.12 -8.57 9.58
CA LEU A 15 -6.75 -8.53 8.26
C LEU A 15 -6.03 -7.47 7.42
N PRO A 16 -5.63 -7.78 6.18
CA PRO A 16 -4.74 -6.93 5.43
C PRO A 16 -5.38 -5.55 5.17
N PRO A 17 -4.60 -4.46 5.22
CA PRO A 17 -5.02 -3.19 4.66
C PRO A 17 -5.34 -3.39 3.18
N VAL A 18 -6.33 -2.63 2.73
CA VAL A 18 -6.75 -2.53 1.33
C VAL A 18 -6.47 -1.10 0.92
N ALA A 19 -5.98 -0.88 -0.28
CA ALA A 19 -5.55 0.44 -0.71
C ALA A 19 -5.72 0.59 -2.22
N VAL A 20 -5.97 1.83 -2.65
CA VAL A 20 -6.04 2.18 -4.08
C VAL A 20 -4.66 2.62 -4.57
N VAL A 21 -4.35 2.22 -5.79
CA VAL A 21 -3.15 2.59 -6.51
C VAL A 21 -3.48 3.73 -7.47
N LEU A 22 -2.70 4.81 -7.41
CA LEU A 22 -2.77 5.92 -8.33
C LEU A 22 -1.56 5.92 -9.28
N VAL A 23 -1.82 6.30 -10.51
CA VAL A 23 -0.87 6.31 -11.63
C VAL A 23 -0.89 7.65 -12.30
N ASP A 24 0.27 8.01 -12.85
CA ASP A 24 0.40 9.04 -13.86
C ASP A 24 0.39 8.40 -15.25
N ASP A 25 -0.57 8.79 -16.08
CA ASP A 25 -0.73 8.41 -17.49
C ASP A 25 -0.86 6.90 -17.80
N VAL A 26 -1.30 6.60 -19.03
CA VAL A 26 -1.01 5.33 -19.70
C VAL A 26 -0.29 5.69 -20.99
N ASP A 27 1.05 5.62 -20.95
CA ASP A 27 1.88 5.90 -22.11
C ASP A 27 1.44 5.06 -23.32
N THR A 28 1.73 5.58 -24.51
CA THR A 28 1.59 4.96 -25.83
C THR A 28 2.06 3.49 -25.88
N SER A 29 3.05 3.11 -25.06
CA SER A 29 3.54 1.72 -24.88
C SER A 29 2.58 0.77 -24.14
N ARG A 30 1.47 1.28 -23.58
CA ARG A 30 0.52 0.61 -22.67
C ARG A 30 1.11 0.23 -21.30
N ILE A 31 2.13 0.95 -20.85
CA ILE A 31 2.74 0.77 -19.52
C ILE A 31 2.01 1.62 -18.48
N VAL A 32 1.86 1.09 -17.27
CA VAL A 32 1.11 1.67 -16.15
C VAL A 32 2.09 2.19 -15.08
N HIS A 33 2.24 3.52 -14.97
CA HIS A 33 3.29 4.14 -14.15
C HIS A 33 2.79 4.59 -12.76
N ILE A 34 2.91 3.70 -11.78
CA ILE A 34 2.43 3.93 -10.40
C ILE A 34 3.27 5.03 -9.72
N HIS A 35 2.61 6.13 -9.32
CA HIS A 35 3.27 7.30 -8.72
C HIS A 35 2.88 7.53 -7.25
N SER A 36 1.65 7.17 -6.84
CA SER A 36 1.18 7.37 -5.47
C SER A 36 0.15 6.31 -5.05
N VAL A 37 -0.20 6.27 -3.77
CA VAL A 37 -1.12 5.28 -3.19
C VAL A 37 -2.00 5.89 -2.11
N ILE A 38 -3.27 5.47 -2.08
CA ILE A 38 -4.25 5.87 -1.06
C ILE A 38 -4.52 4.68 -0.15
N ILE A 39 -4.07 4.78 1.10
CA ILE A 39 -4.32 3.76 2.13
C ILE A 39 -5.78 3.85 2.57
N LEU A 40 -6.62 2.90 2.15
CA LEU A 40 -8.03 2.89 2.50
C LEU A 40 -8.29 2.18 3.82
N ARG A 41 -9.28 2.69 4.56
CA ARG A 41 -9.82 2.01 5.73
C ARG A 41 -10.82 0.94 5.27
N ARG A 42 -10.43 -0.34 5.38
CA ARG A 42 -11.31 -1.47 5.06
C ARG A 42 -12.58 -1.44 5.92
N SER A 43 -13.75 -1.50 5.27
CA SER A 43 -15.08 -1.43 5.87
C SER A 43 -15.57 -2.81 6.33
N ASP A 44 -15.56 -3.80 5.43
CA ASP A 44 -15.77 -5.22 5.76
C ASP A 44 -14.57 -5.76 6.57
N LYS A 45 -14.81 -6.76 7.42
CA LYS A 45 -13.77 -7.43 8.22
C LYS A 45 -13.85 -8.96 8.18
N ARG A 46 -14.61 -9.54 7.24
CA ARG A 46 -14.57 -10.98 6.99
C ARG A 46 -13.17 -11.42 6.55
N LYS A 47 -12.85 -12.68 6.81
CA LYS A 47 -11.67 -13.33 6.23
C LYS A 47 -11.82 -13.39 4.70
N ASP A 48 -10.72 -13.32 3.97
CA ASP A 48 -10.62 -13.60 2.52
C ASP A 48 -11.47 -12.72 1.55
N ARG A 49 -12.30 -11.77 2.03
CA ARG A 49 -13.09 -10.84 1.18
C ARG A 49 -12.49 -9.43 1.10
N VAL A 50 -11.55 -9.18 0.19
CA VAL A 50 -11.09 -7.81 -0.12
C VAL A 50 -11.91 -7.22 -1.26
N GLU A 51 -12.60 -6.12 -0.96
CA GLU A 51 -13.34 -5.27 -1.91
C GLU A 51 -13.24 -3.82 -1.44
N ILE A 52 -13.02 -2.90 -2.37
CA ILE A 52 -13.11 -1.44 -2.23
C ILE A 52 -14.54 -1.03 -2.63
N SER A 53 -15.20 -0.18 -1.85
CA SER A 53 -16.57 0.26 -2.16
C SER A 53 -16.62 1.41 -3.20
N PRO A 54 -17.76 1.62 -3.89
CA PRO A 54 -17.87 2.68 -4.90
C PRO A 54 -17.57 4.09 -4.36
N GLU A 55 -17.92 4.36 -3.10
CA GLU A 55 -17.64 5.64 -2.43
C GLU A 55 -16.13 5.83 -2.19
N GLN A 56 -15.40 4.73 -1.94
CA GLN A 56 -13.94 4.77 -1.77
C GLN A 56 -13.21 4.91 -3.11
N LEU A 57 -13.73 4.33 -4.20
CA LEU A 57 -13.22 4.57 -5.55
C LEU A 57 -13.49 6.02 -5.99
N SER A 58 -14.68 6.55 -5.70
CA SER A 58 -15.05 7.95 -5.98
C SER A 58 -14.13 8.94 -5.25
N ALA A 59 -13.94 8.76 -3.93
CA ALA A 59 -13.00 9.58 -3.15
C ALA A 59 -11.55 9.48 -3.66
N ALA A 60 -11.13 8.30 -4.14
CA ALA A 60 -9.80 8.12 -4.74
C ALA A 60 -9.68 8.78 -6.13
N SER A 61 -10.77 8.93 -6.89
CA SER A 61 -10.78 9.72 -8.14
C SER A 61 -10.57 11.20 -7.85
N THR A 62 -11.31 11.77 -6.90
CA THR A 62 -11.16 13.19 -6.51
C THR A 62 -9.77 13.50 -5.96
N GLU A 63 -9.17 12.59 -5.20
CA GLU A 63 -7.77 12.73 -4.75
C GLU A 63 -6.78 12.65 -5.93
N ALA A 64 -7.03 11.79 -6.93
CA ALA A 64 -6.24 11.76 -8.15
C ALA A 64 -6.37 13.07 -8.95
N GLU A 65 -7.59 13.60 -9.12
CA GLU A 65 -7.86 14.87 -9.79
C GLU A 65 -7.10 16.04 -9.12
N MET A 66 -7.12 16.14 -7.79
CA MET A 66 -6.32 17.14 -7.05
C MET A 66 -4.81 16.95 -7.25
N LEU A 67 -4.32 15.70 -7.22
CA LEU A 67 -2.91 15.41 -7.48
C LEU A 67 -2.49 15.72 -8.93
N ALA A 68 -3.41 15.59 -9.91
CA ALA A 68 -3.16 15.95 -11.30
C ALA A 68 -2.92 17.46 -11.45
N GLU A 69 -3.79 18.28 -10.86
CA GLU A 69 -3.64 19.74 -10.83
C GLU A 69 -2.34 20.15 -10.11
N MET A 70 -2.05 19.55 -8.95
CA MET A 70 -0.85 19.86 -8.16
C MET A 70 0.48 19.46 -8.83
N THR A 71 0.48 18.46 -9.71
CA THR A 71 1.71 17.92 -10.32
C THR A 71 1.84 18.19 -11.82
N GLY A 72 0.81 18.77 -12.46
CA GLY A 72 0.81 19.10 -13.89
C GLY A 72 0.80 17.86 -14.81
N ARG A 73 0.20 16.76 -14.34
CA ARG A 73 0.36 15.40 -14.86
C ARG A 73 -0.97 14.62 -14.80
N PRO A 74 -1.33 13.79 -15.79
CA PRO A 74 -2.62 13.09 -15.84
C PRO A 74 -2.72 11.93 -14.84
N MET A 75 -2.97 12.24 -13.55
CA MET A 75 -3.25 11.23 -12.53
C MET A 75 -4.60 10.54 -12.76
N ARG A 76 -4.67 9.23 -12.47
CA ARG A 76 -5.94 8.51 -12.31
C ARG A 76 -5.83 7.30 -11.38
N VAL A 77 -6.99 6.81 -10.93
CA VAL A 77 -7.12 5.47 -10.33
C VAL A 77 -6.91 4.41 -11.41
N VAL A 78 -6.12 3.37 -11.11
CA VAL A 78 -5.75 2.27 -12.02
C VAL A 78 -5.78 0.89 -11.40
N GLY A 79 -6.01 0.79 -10.10
CA GLY A 79 -5.65 -0.45 -9.43
C GLY A 79 -5.79 -0.40 -7.93
N TRP A 80 -5.41 -1.52 -7.34
CA TRP A 80 -5.55 -1.79 -5.93
C TRP A 80 -4.38 -2.64 -5.44
N TYR A 81 -4.10 -2.54 -4.15
CA TYR A 81 -3.27 -3.51 -3.48
C TYR A 81 -3.82 -3.94 -2.13
N HIS A 82 -3.48 -5.16 -1.76
CA HIS A 82 -3.62 -5.70 -0.41
C HIS A 82 -2.37 -6.49 -0.03
N SER A 83 -2.30 -6.90 1.24
CA SER A 83 -1.23 -7.77 1.71
C SER A 83 -1.70 -9.19 2.01
N HIS A 84 -0.77 -10.13 1.95
CA HIS A 84 -0.95 -11.55 2.21
C HIS A 84 -0.06 -11.94 3.42
N PRO A 85 -0.46 -11.57 4.66
CA PRO A 85 0.34 -11.84 5.85
C PRO A 85 0.43 -13.34 6.12
N HIS A 86 1.66 -13.86 6.23
CA HIS A 86 1.99 -15.28 6.46
C HIS A 86 1.48 -16.27 5.40
N ILE A 87 1.00 -15.81 4.24
CA ILE A 87 0.50 -16.65 3.14
C ILE A 87 1.17 -16.29 1.81
N THR A 88 1.05 -17.17 0.81
CA THR A 88 1.70 -17.02 -0.51
C THR A 88 1.29 -15.76 -1.25
N VAL A 89 2.21 -15.20 -2.06
CA VAL A 89 1.97 -14.00 -2.89
C VAL A 89 0.95 -14.20 -4.03
N TRP A 90 0.65 -15.45 -4.39
CA TRP A 90 -0.28 -15.77 -5.48
C TRP A 90 -1.73 -15.33 -5.17
N PRO A 91 -2.47 -14.81 -6.17
CA PRO A 91 -3.86 -14.42 -5.99
C PRO A 91 -4.76 -15.62 -5.73
N SER A 92 -5.74 -15.47 -4.84
CA SER A 92 -6.78 -16.46 -4.59
C SER A 92 -7.90 -16.37 -5.64
N HIS A 93 -8.80 -17.36 -5.62
CA HIS A 93 -10.03 -17.34 -6.43
C HIS A 93 -10.96 -16.15 -6.12
N VAL A 94 -10.82 -15.52 -4.94
CA VAL A 94 -11.55 -14.28 -4.62
C VAL A 94 -10.85 -13.09 -5.27
N ASP A 95 -9.52 -12.99 -5.13
CA ASP A 95 -8.75 -11.89 -5.71
C ASP A 95 -8.87 -11.83 -7.24
N VAL A 96 -8.84 -12.98 -7.92
CA VAL A 96 -9.06 -13.08 -9.38
C VAL A 96 -10.48 -12.64 -9.76
N ARG A 97 -11.49 -12.95 -8.93
CA ARG A 97 -12.89 -12.52 -9.17
C ARG A 97 -13.05 -11.01 -8.96
N THR A 98 -12.53 -10.47 -7.87
CA THR A 98 -12.54 -9.02 -7.58
C THR A 98 -11.79 -8.25 -8.69
N GLN A 99 -10.62 -8.74 -9.11
CA GLN A 99 -9.86 -8.17 -10.23
C GLN A 99 -10.64 -8.20 -11.55
N ALA A 100 -11.34 -9.30 -11.85
CA ALA A 100 -12.21 -9.37 -13.03
C ALA A 100 -13.35 -8.34 -12.97
N MET A 101 -13.95 -8.13 -11.79
CA MET A 101 -15.00 -7.12 -11.60
C MET A 101 -14.49 -5.69 -11.79
N TYR A 102 -13.29 -5.36 -11.31
CA TYR A 102 -12.70 -4.04 -11.59
C TYR A 102 -12.28 -3.87 -13.06
N GLN A 103 -11.83 -4.94 -13.72
CA GLN A 103 -11.57 -4.89 -15.17
C GLN A 103 -12.81 -4.68 -16.03
N MET A 104 -14.03 -4.94 -15.51
CA MET A 104 -15.27 -4.53 -16.19
C MET A 104 -15.47 -3.01 -16.18
N MET A 105 -14.77 -2.26 -15.32
CA MET A 105 -14.79 -0.80 -15.25
C MET A 105 -13.64 -0.18 -16.06
N ASP A 106 -12.42 -0.71 -15.94
CA ASP A 106 -11.26 -0.33 -16.74
C ASP A 106 -10.42 -1.56 -17.11
N GLN A 107 -10.26 -1.85 -18.41
CA GLN A 107 -9.44 -2.99 -18.87
C GLN A 107 -7.94 -2.82 -18.56
N GLY A 108 -7.48 -1.59 -18.32
CA GLY A 108 -6.14 -1.29 -17.81
C GLY A 108 -5.96 -1.49 -16.31
N PHE A 109 -7.01 -1.88 -15.57
CA PHE A 109 -6.96 -1.97 -14.11
C PHE A 109 -6.06 -3.13 -13.64
N VAL A 110 -5.21 -2.91 -12.63
CA VAL A 110 -4.23 -3.89 -12.12
C VAL A 110 -4.37 -4.16 -10.63
N GLY A 111 -4.16 -5.42 -10.22
CA GLY A 111 -4.09 -5.82 -8.82
C GLY A 111 -2.65 -6.10 -8.39
N LEU A 112 -2.24 -5.65 -7.20
CA LEU A 112 -0.95 -6.00 -6.60
C LEU A 112 -1.14 -6.69 -5.23
N ILE A 113 -0.30 -7.69 -4.96
CA ILE A 113 -0.34 -8.44 -3.69
C ILE A 113 1.02 -8.40 -3.03
N PHE A 114 1.08 -7.99 -1.76
CA PHE A 114 2.29 -7.97 -0.95
C PHE A 114 2.25 -9.06 0.13
N SER A 115 2.90 -10.19 -0.11
CA SER A 115 3.08 -11.25 0.89
C SER A 115 4.16 -10.85 1.90
N CYS A 116 3.74 -10.74 3.16
CA CYS A 116 4.52 -10.18 4.25
C CYS A 116 4.65 -11.16 5.42
N PHE A 117 5.68 -10.97 6.25
CA PHE A 117 5.94 -11.79 7.44
C PHE A 117 6.14 -13.29 7.13
N ILE A 118 6.75 -13.60 5.98
CA ILE A 118 7.20 -14.97 5.67
C ILE A 118 8.53 -15.19 6.40
N GLU A 119 8.59 -16.15 7.32
CA GLU A 119 9.83 -16.60 7.98
C GLU A 119 10.08 -18.07 7.60
N ASP A 120 11.24 -18.35 7.00
CA ASP A 120 11.75 -19.71 6.99
C ASP A 120 12.24 -20.07 8.40
N LYS A 121 11.48 -20.93 9.09
CA LYS A 121 11.74 -21.30 10.48
C LYS A 121 13.09 -22.01 10.67
N ASN A 122 13.63 -22.62 9.62
CA ASN A 122 14.88 -23.39 9.65
C ASN A 122 16.09 -22.47 9.40
N THR A 123 16.02 -21.61 8.38
CA THR A 123 17.13 -20.70 8.01
C THR A 123 17.10 -19.36 8.73
N LYS A 124 16.01 -19.04 9.44
CA LYS A 124 15.74 -17.72 10.05
C LYS A 124 15.74 -16.55 9.06
N THR A 125 15.48 -16.84 7.80
CA THR A 125 15.37 -15.83 6.75
C THR A 125 13.94 -15.29 6.67
N GLY A 126 13.78 -14.01 7.01
CA GLY A 126 12.57 -13.26 6.67
C GLY A 126 12.50 -12.98 5.17
N ARG A 127 11.31 -13.05 4.57
CA ARG A 127 11.06 -12.73 3.17
C ARG A 127 9.82 -11.83 3.04
N ILE A 128 9.88 -10.92 2.08
CA ILE A 128 8.74 -10.17 1.56
C ILE A 128 8.68 -10.49 0.07
N LEU A 129 7.50 -10.79 -0.45
CA LEU A 129 7.27 -11.12 -1.86
C LEU A 129 6.15 -10.23 -2.38
N TYR A 130 6.24 -9.78 -3.63
CA TYR A 130 5.18 -9.03 -4.28
C TYR A 130 4.88 -9.58 -5.68
N THR A 131 3.67 -9.38 -6.15
CA THR A 131 3.26 -9.70 -7.53
C THR A 131 2.25 -8.68 -8.05
N CYS A 132 2.16 -8.55 -9.37
CA CYS A 132 1.13 -7.80 -10.07
C CYS A 132 0.36 -8.77 -10.96
N PHE A 133 -0.96 -8.62 -11.06
CA PHE A 133 -1.82 -9.50 -11.85
C PHE A 133 -3.01 -8.77 -12.48
N GLN A 134 -3.48 -9.36 -13.58
CA GLN A 134 -4.78 -9.10 -14.18
C GLN A 134 -5.53 -10.43 -14.34
N SER A 135 -6.85 -10.37 -14.53
CA SER A 135 -7.71 -11.51 -14.84
C SER A 135 -8.07 -11.52 -16.32
N ILE A 136 -7.98 -12.69 -16.96
CA ILE A 136 -8.46 -12.94 -18.33
C ILE A 136 -9.70 -13.84 -18.20
N GLN A 137 -10.86 -13.31 -18.57
CA GLN A 137 -12.14 -13.88 -18.12
C GLN A 137 -12.61 -15.08 -18.98
N ALA A 138 -12.84 -16.22 -18.31
CA ALA A 138 -13.81 -17.20 -18.77
C ALA A 138 -15.23 -16.71 -18.43
N GLN A 139 -16.08 -16.53 -19.44
CA GLN A 139 -17.41 -15.93 -19.30
C GLN A 139 -18.40 -16.82 -18.52
N LYS A 140 -18.94 -16.30 -17.41
CA LYS A 140 -20.30 -16.61 -16.95
C LYS A 140 -20.84 -15.58 -15.95
N SER A 141 -22.16 -15.49 -15.86
CA SER A 141 -22.92 -14.40 -15.24
C SER A 141 -23.30 -14.64 -13.77
N SER A 142 -23.62 -13.51 -13.10
CA SER A 142 -24.62 -13.36 -12.02
C SER A 142 -24.66 -14.37 -10.87
N ASP A 143 -24.41 -13.89 -9.64
CA ASP A 143 -25.52 -13.54 -8.74
C ASP A 143 -25.05 -12.65 -7.57
N LEU A 144 -25.98 -11.86 -7.01
CA LEU A 144 -25.68 -10.76 -6.10
C LEU A 144 -26.81 -10.61 -5.06
N THR A 145 -26.54 -10.92 -3.79
CA THR A 145 -27.57 -10.92 -2.73
C THR A 145 -27.12 -10.34 -1.39
N HIS A 146 -27.88 -9.35 -0.93
CA HIS A 146 -28.20 -8.95 0.45
C HIS A 146 -27.07 -8.54 1.42
N LEU A 147 -27.20 -7.31 1.93
CA LEU A 147 -26.64 -6.83 3.19
C LEU A 147 -27.82 -6.50 4.12
N ASP A 148 -27.70 -6.82 5.40
CA ASP A 148 -28.67 -6.39 6.43
C ASP A 148 -27.98 -5.50 7.48
N SER A 149 -28.76 -4.71 8.22
CA SER A 149 -28.31 -3.59 9.06
C SER A 149 -28.64 -3.76 10.54
N VAL A 150 -28.09 -2.86 11.38
CA VAL A 150 -28.23 -2.82 12.86
C VAL A 150 -27.40 -3.96 13.52
N THR A 151 -26.52 -3.73 14.51
CA THR A 151 -26.58 -2.80 15.66
C THR A 151 -25.27 -2.01 15.88
N LYS A 152 -25.31 -0.96 16.72
CA LYS A 152 -24.25 0.02 17.00
C LYS A 152 -23.87 0.07 18.49
N ILE A 153 -22.66 0.59 18.81
CA ILE A 153 -22.21 1.11 20.14
C ILE A 153 -21.98 -0.01 21.20
N HIS A 154 -21.08 0.06 22.19
CA HIS A 154 -20.18 1.12 22.72
C HIS A 154 -18.68 0.74 22.48
N ASN A 155 -17.59 0.96 23.24
CA ASN A 155 -17.27 1.54 24.56
C ASN A 155 -15.98 2.40 24.52
N GLY A 156 -15.97 3.57 25.18
CA GLY A 156 -14.89 4.58 25.06
C GLY A 156 -13.49 4.18 25.56
N SER A 157 -13.38 3.29 26.56
CA SER A 157 -12.06 2.90 27.14
C SER A 157 -11.16 2.12 26.16
N VAL A 158 -11.77 1.42 25.19
CA VAL A 158 -11.04 0.69 24.14
C VAL A 158 -10.31 1.65 23.17
N PHE A 159 -10.80 2.88 23.02
CA PHE A 159 -10.22 3.89 22.14
C PHE A 159 -8.80 4.27 22.58
N THR A 160 -8.60 4.63 23.86
CA THR A 160 -7.29 5.04 24.39
C THR A 160 -6.27 3.90 24.29
N LYS A 161 -6.64 2.66 24.62
CA LYS A 161 -5.73 1.51 24.50
C LYS A 161 -5.32 1.26 23.05
N ASN A 162 -6.27 1.35 22.11
CA ASN A 162 -5.97 1.19 20.68
C ASN A 162 -5.13 2.35 20.12
N LEU A 163 -5.39 3.59 20.55
CA LEU A 163 -4.57 4.75 20.18
C LEU A 163 -3.14 4.63 20.70
N CYS A 164 -2.92 4.30 21.97
CA CYS A 164 -1.57 4.09 22.50
C CYS A 164 -0.85 2.93 21.78
N SER A 165 -1.58 1.87 21.42
CA SER A 165 -1.02 0.77 20.61
C SER A 165 -0.65 1.21 19.18
N GLN A 166 -1.45 2.06 18.52
CA GLN A 166 -1.15 2.60 17.19
C GLN A 166 0.01 3.61 17.25
N MET A 167 0.02 4.48 18.25
CA MET A 167 1.08 5.45 18.49
C MET A 167 2.43 4.76 18.76
N SER A 168 2.44 3.71 19.57
CA SER A 168 3.65 2.94 19.88
C SER A 168 4.12 2.03 18.75
N ALA A 169 3.23 1.52 17.90
CA ALA A 169 3.57 0.57 16.83
C ALA A 169 3.76 1.22 15.44
N ILE A 170 3.24 2.44 15.24
CA ILE A 170 3.27 3.14 13.95
C ILE A 170 3.88 4.53 14.14
N SER A 171 3.28 5.41 14.94
CA SER A 171 3.66 6.83 15.00
C SER A 171 5.07 7.07 15.53
N GLY A 172 5.48 6.38 16.60
CA GLY A 172 6.84 6.48 17.16
C GLY A 172 7.92 6.02 16.18
N PRO A 173 7.85 4.79 15.65
CA PRO A 173 8.79 4.32 14.62
C PRO A 173 8.81 5.18 13.35
N LEU A 174 7.65 5.71 12.91
CA LEU A 174 7.57 6.61 11.76
C LEU A 174 8.24 7.97 12.03
N LEU A 175 8.02 8.56 13.21
CA LEU A 175 8.63 9.83 13.58
C LEU A 175 10.15 9.70 13.68
N GLN A 176 10.66 8.66 14.36
CA GLN A 176 12.10 8.38 14.41
C GLN A 176 12.69 8.25 13.01
N TRP A 177 12.05 7.49 12.12
CA TRP A 177 12.51 7.33 10.74
C TRP A 177 12.49 8.65 9.94
N LEU A 178 11.52 9.54 10.19
CA LEU A 178 11.49 10.87 9.56
C LEU A 178 12.63 11.77 10.07
N GLU A 179 12.93 11.72 11.37
CA GLU A 179 14.06 12.45 11.99
C GLU A 179 15.41 11.93 11.48
N ASP A 180 15.60 10.60 11.48
CA ASP A 180 16.79 9.93 10.95
C ASP A 180 17.01 10.27 9.47
N ARG A 181 15.93 10.23 8.67
CA ARG A 181 15.98 10.55 7.23
C ARG A 181 16.24 12.03 6.96
N LEU A 182 15.70 12.94 7.79
CA LEU A 182 15.99 14.36 7.69
C LEU A 182 17.49 14.61 7.93
N GLU A 183 18.10 13.93 8.90
CA GLU A 183 19.52 14.07 9.20
C GLU A 183 20.41 13.46 8.09
N GLN A 184 20.08 12.27 7.58
CA GLN A 184 20.73 11.68 6.40
C GLN A 184 20.64 12.59 5.17
N ASN A 185 19.49 13.23 4.93
CA ASN A 185 19.32 14.17 3.82
C ASN A 185 20.23 15.41 3.96
N LYS A 186 20.40 15.98 5.16
CA LYS A 186 21.34 17.10 5.39
C LYS A 186 22.78 16.69 5.05
N GLN A 187 23.20 15.52 5.52
CA GLN A 187 24.55 15.00 5.31
C GLN A 187 24.79 14.77 3.81
N ARG A 188 23.85 14.13 3.11
CA ARG A 188 23.96 13.91 1.66
C ARG A 188 23.93 15.21 0.85
N VAL A 189 23.19 16.24 1.28
CA VAL A 189 23.24 17.58 0.66
C VAL A 189 24.62 18.22 0.81
N GLN A 190 25.26 18.11 1.99
CA GLN A 190 26.62 18.62 2.18
C GLN A 190 27.67 17.86 1.36
N GLU A 191 27.52 16.55 1.18
CA GLU A 191 28.35 15.75 0.27
C GLU A 191 28.19 16.21 -1.17
N LEU A 192 26.96 16.25 -1.67
CA LEU A 192 26.63 16.70 -3.04
C LEU A 192 27.07 18.14 -3.31
N GLN A 193 27.11 19.00 -2.29
CA GLN A 193 27.62 20.37 -2.41
C GLN A 193 29.15 20.41 -2.58
N ARG A 194 29.92 19.52 -1.95
CA ARG A 194 31.37 19.39 -2.18
C ARG A 194 31.65 18.77 -3.54
N GLU A 195 31.01 17.63 -3.83
CA GLU A 195 31.07 16.92 -5.11
C GLU A 195 30.76 17.85 -6.30
N LYS A 196 29.78 18.76 -6.15
CA LYS A 196 29.47 19.80 -7.14
C LYS A 196 30.61 20.81 -7.31
N VAL A 197 31.24 21.29 -6.24
CA VAL A 197 32.31 22.29 -6.33
C VAL A 197 33.55 21.68 -6.97
N GLU A 198 33.94 20.48 -6.56
CA GLU A 198 35.05 19.70 -7.13
C GLU A 198 34.86 19.52 -8.65
N LEU A 199 33.68 19.05 -9.08
CA LEU A 199 33.35 18.90 -10.51
C LEU A 199 33.26 20.22 -11.29
N MET A 200 32.93 21.34 -10.63
CA MET A 200 32.95 22.67 -11.27
C MET A 200 34.37 23.21 -11.44
N GLU A 201 35.28 22.93 -10.50
CA GLU A 201 36.70 23.28 -10.60
C GLU A 201 37.41 22.42 -11.64
N GLU A 202 37.13 21.12 -11.72
CA GLU A 202 37.64 20.23 -12.78
C GLU A 202 37.17 20.68 -14.17
N LEU A 203 35.88 21.03 -14.34
CA LEU A 203 35.35 21.51 -15.61
C LEU A 203 35.99 22.83 -16.04
N ALA A 204 36.16 23.78 -15.11
CA ALA A 204 36.80 25.06 -15.37
C ALA A 204 38.32 24.97 -15.64
N ALA A 205 38.94 23.81 -15.41
CA ALA A 205 40.33 23.51 -15.76
C ALA A 205 40.49 22.83 -17.14
N LEU A 206 39.38 22.61 -17.86
CA LEU A 206 39.34 22.00 -19.20
C LEU A 206 38.95 22.99 -20.33
N GLU A 207 38.64 24.24 -19.99
CA GLU A 207 38.33 25.35 -20.92
C GLU A 207 39.50 26.32 -21.11
#